data_AF-A0A968HUU2-F1
#
_entry.id   AF-A0A968HUU2-F1
#
_cell.length_a   1.000
_cell.length_b   1.000
_cell.length_c   1.000
_cell.angle_alpha   90.00
_cell.angle_beta   90.00
_cell.angle_gamma   90.00
#
_symmetry.space_group_name_H-M   'P 1'
#
loop_
_entity.id
_entity.type
_entity.pdbx_description
1 polymer ?
#
loop_
_entity_poly.entity_id
_entity_poly.type
_entity_poly.pdbx_seq_one_letter_code
_entity_poly.pdbx_strand_id
1 'polypeptide(L)'
;MADLAPGTAGPSGYRVTTIAARGRGEDPSIPDDRLVLSVTVQDDDATRDWVALAPTILLADGTSTLPGATERTEATIRFDYLIPNQSERFEALWFVAEPDQPVRYRVALDPPPARDTFLRTALQVEDLSVSPSQQTMSVQLTIHNMASAPLAVVPSDFSFQTQTERRDVAAPMLQQPLAPDERRAISLDLPLESGVLQIGPFRYELAVRR
;
A
#
# COMPACT_ATOMS: atom_id res chain seq x y z
N MET A 1 -33.97 2.50 6.06
CA MET A 1 -33.22 1.62 5.13
C MET A 1 -32.23 0.81 5.95
N ALA A 2 -32.11 -0.48 5.67
CA ALA A 2 -31.08 -1.32 6.28
C ALA A 2 -29.78 -1.17 5.49
N ASP A 3 -28.65 -1.12 6.19
CA ASP A 3 -27.34 -1.13 5.57
C ASP A 3 -26.95 -2.57 5.23
N LEU A 4 -26.35 -2.77 4.06
CA LEU A 4 -25.84 -4.05 3.61
C LEU A 4 -24.41 -4.24 4.09
N ALA A 5 -24.02 -5.49 4.33
CA ALA A 5 -22.62 -5.85 4.52
C ALA A 5 -21.98 -6.22 3.18
N PRO A 6 -20.66 -5.98 2.97
CA PRO A 6 -19.94 -6.56 1.83
C PRO A 6 -20.20 -8.06 1.69
N GLY A 7 -20.36 -8.52 0.46
CA GLY A 7 -20.79 -9.87 0.11
C GLY A 7 -22.31 -10.01 -0.05
N THR A 8 -23.12 -9.04 0.40
CA THR A 8 -24.58 -9.06 0.20
C THR A 8 -24.93 -8.47 -1.16
N ALA A 9 -25.83 -9.09 -1.91
CA ALA A 9 -26.30 -8.53 -3.18
C ALA A 9 -27.26 -7.36 -2.92
N GLY A 10 -27.08 -6.27 -3.67
CA GLY A 10 -27.99 -5.14 -3.67
C GLY A 10 -29.27 -5.44 -4.46
N PRO A 11 -30.30 -4.61 -4.30
CA PRO A 11 -31.58 -4.76 -5.01
C PRO A 11 -31.45 -4.78 -6.53
N SER A 12 -30.51 -4.01 -7.07
CA SER A 12 -30.22 -3.97 -8.50
C SER A 12 -29.27 -5.08 -8.99
N GLY A 13 -28.94 -6.08 -8.17
CA GLY A 13 -28.20 -7.28 -8.57
C GLY A 13 -26.69 -7.23 -8.41
N TYR A 14 -26.06 -6.06 -8.36
CA TYR A 14 -24.63 -5.96 -8.06
C TYR A 14 -24.33 -6.27 -6.59
N ARG A 15 -23.07 -6.57 -6.29
CA ARG A 15 -22.59 -6.90 -4.95
C ARG A 15 -21.27 -6.19 -4.69
N VAL A 16 -21.17 -5.47 -3.58
CA VAL A 16 -19.86 -5.03 -3.09
C VAL A 16 -19.15 -6.24 -2.51
N THR A 17 -18.03 -6.65 -3.09
CA THR A 17 -17.26 -7.81 -2.63
C THR A 17 -16.26 -7.44 -1.56
N THR A 18 -15.62 -6.28 -1.71
CA THR A 18 -14.58 -5.80 -0.78
C THR A 18 -14.69 -4.29 -0.59
N ILE A 19 -14.50 -3.85 0.65
CA ILE A 19 -14.16 -2.47 0.98
C ILE A 19 -12.89 -2.53 1.82
N ALA A 20 -11.82 -1.87 1.39
CA ALA A 20 -10.53 -1.89 2.08
C ALA A 20 -9.86 -0.52 2.05
N ALA A 21 -9.07 -0.21 3.06
CA ALA A 21 -8.28 1.01 3.13
C ALA A 21 -6.79 0.69 2.96
N ARG A 22 -6.07 1.53 2.22
CA ARG A 22 -4.62 1.51 2.10
C ARG A 22 -4.04 2.87 2.46
N GLY A 23 -2.89 2.85 3.10
CA GLY A 23 -2.18 4.07 3.51
C GLY A 23 -0.79 4.17 2.92
N ARG A 24 -0.11 5.28 3.21
CA ARG A 24 1.27 5.54 2.78
C ARG A 24 2.26 4.44 3.17
N GLY A 25 2.00 3.75 4.28
CA GLY A 25 2.81 2.62 4.71
C GLY A 25 2.84 1.48 3.68
N GLU A 26 1.76 1.27 2.96
CA GLU A 26 1.66 0.25 1.91
C GLU A 26 2.06 0.82 0.55
N ASP A 27 1.60 2.03 0.26
CA ASP A 27 1.81 2.73 -1.01
C ASP A 27 2.39 4.14 -0.77
N PRO A 28 3.72 4.30 -0.92
CA PRO A 28 4.41 5.57 -0.67
C PRO A 28 3.97 6.74 -1.56
N SER A 29 3.17 6.50 -2.61
CA SER A 29 2.61 7.57 -3.44
C SER A 29 1.41 8.29 -2.78
N ILE A 30 0.79 7.65 -1.79
CA ILE A 30 -0.33 8.23 -1.05
C ILE A 30 0.18 9.38 -0.14
N PRO A 31 -0.48 10.55 -0.15
CA PRO A 31 -0.15 11.65 0.76
C PRO A 31 -0.30 11.27 2.24
N ASP A 32 0.58 11.82 3.09
CA ASP A 32 0.66 11.49 4.53
C ASP A 32 -0.65 11.76 5.32
N ASP A 33 -1.45 12.73 4.86
CA ASP A 33 -2.73 13.11 5.48
C ASP A 33 -3.94 12.36 4.88
N ARG A 34 -3.70 11.36 4.02
CA ARG A 34 -4.76 10.66 3.28
C ARG A 34 -4.63 9.14 3.34
N LEU A 35 -5.77 8.49 3.06
CA LEU A 35 -5.85 7.06 2.73
C LEU A 35 -6.55 6.90 1.38
N VAL A 36 -6.25 5.80 0.70
CA VAL A 36 -7.05 5.32 -0.43
C VAL A 36 -8.00 4.24 0.10
N LEU A 37 -9.30 4.50 0.02
CA LEU A 37 -10.33 3.51 0.28
C LEU A 37 -10.80 2.94 -1.06
N SER A 38 -10.66 1.64 -1.24
CA SER A 38 -11.04 0.92 -2.46
C SER A 38 -12.33 0.13 -2.22
N VAL A 39 -13.30 0.28 -3.13
CA VAL A 39 -14.54 -0.51 -3.15
C VAL A 39 -14.56 -1.35 -4.41
N THR A 40 -14.59 -2.67 -4.25
CA THR A 40 -14.72 -3.61 -5.36
C THR A 40 -16.17 -4.08 -5.46
N VAL A 41 -16.75 -3.94 -6.64
CA VAL A 41 -18.12 -4.32 -6.97
C VAL A 41 -18.09 -5.40 -8.04
N GLN A 42 -18.83 -6.47 -7.82
CA GLN A 42 -19.21 -7.42 -8.86
C GLN A 42 -20.58 -7.01 -9.42
N ASP A 43 -20.66 -6.82 -10.73
CA ASP A 43 -21.87 -6.38 -11.42
C ASP A 43 -21.94 -7.07 -12.78
N ASP A 44 -22.96 -7.91 -12.96
CA ASP A 44 -23.16 -8.66 -14.21
C ASP A 44 -23.80 -7.77 -15.30
N ASP A 45 -24.29 -6.58 -14.92
CA ASP A 45 -24.77 -5.58 -15.88
C ASP A 45 -23.61 -4.73 -16.42
N ALA A 46 -23.08 -5.17 -17.56
CA ALA A 46 -22.03 -4.44 -18.27
C ALA A 46 -22.45 -3.03 -18.72
N THR A 47 -23.76 -2.75 -18.81
CA THR A 47 -24.29 -1.48 -19.30
C THR A 47 -24.62 -0.47 -18.20
N ARG A 48 -24.52 -0.87 -16.93
CA ARG A 48 -24.79 0.03 -15.81
C ARG A 48 -23.88 1.25 -15.83
N ASP A 49 -24.51 2.43 -15.84
CA ASP A 49 -23.82 3.71 -15.76
C ASP A 49 -23.51 4.08 -14.31
N TRP A 50 -22.37 3.59 -13.84
CA TRP A 50 -21.86 3.89 -12.51
C TRP A 50 -21.52 5.36 -12.29
N VAL A 51 -21.25 6.13 -13.35
CA VAL A 51 -21.00 7.56 -13.25
C VAL A 51 -22.31 8.27 -12.91
N ALA A 52 -23.41 7.91 -13.59
CA ALA A 52 -24.74 8.47 -13.31
C ALA A 52 -25.25 8.11 -11.91
N LEU A 53 -24.90 6.92 -11.39
CA LEU A 53 -25.27 6.48 -10.04
C LEU A 53 -24.47 7.15 -8.91
N ALA A 54 -23.39 7.87 -9.24
CA ALA A 54 -22.57 8.67 -8.33
C ALA A 54 -22.22 7.96 -7.00
N PRO A 55 -21.55 6.79 -7.04
CA PRO A 55 -21.22 6.04 -5.84
C PRO A 55 -20.34 6.87 -4.91
N THR A 56 -20.75 7.03 -3.66
CA THR A 56 -20.17 8.01 -2.72
C THR A 56 -19.75 7.31 -1.44
N ILE A 57 -18.58 7.66 -0.90
CA ILE A 57 -18.19 7.30 0.47
C ILE A 57 -18.70 8.37 1.43
N LEU A 58 -19.33 7.95 2.52
CA LEU A 58 -19.70 8.77 3.66
C LEU A 58 -18.95 8.25 4.90
N LEU A 59 -18.31 9.17 5.61
CA LEU A 59 -17.60 8.89 6.87
C LEU A 59 -18.42 9.37 8.08
N ALA A 60 -18.05 8.90 9.26
CA ALA A 60 -18.75 9.22 10.51
C ALA A 60 -18.71 10.71 10.88
N ASP A 61 -17.69 11.45 10.42
CA ASP A 61 -17.54 12.88 10.62
C ASP A 61 -18.44 13.73 9.68
N GLY A 62 -19.21 13.08 8.81
CA GLY A 62 -20.06 13.71 7.81
C GLY A 62 -19.35 14.04 6.49
N THR A 63 -18.07 13.73 6.36
CA THR A 63 -17.33 13.88 5.11
C THR A 63 -17.91 12.95 4.05
N SER A 64 -18.08 13.48 2.84
CA SER A 64 -18.53 12.73 1.66
C SER A 64 -17.54 12.86 0.51
N THR A 65 -17.19 11.75 -0.14
CA THR A 65 -16.20 11.71 -1.22
C THR A 65 -16.70 10.89 -2.41
N LEU A 66 -16.55 11.44 -3.61
CA LEU A 66 -16.74 10.73 -4.89
C LEU A 66 -15.45 10.00 -5.31
N PRO A 67 -15.52 8.97 -6.16
CA PRO A 67 -14.34 8.22 -6.57
C PRO A 67 -13.41 9.12 -7.39
N GLY A 68 -12.12 9.07 -7.08
CA GLY A 68 -11.08 9.75 -7.86
C GLY A 68 -10.64 8.94 -9.08
N ALA A 69 -10.77 7.61 -9.00
CA ALA A 69 -10.49 6.68 -10.10
C ALA A 69 -11.50 5.53 -10.09
N THR A 70 -11.80 5.02 -11.29
CA THR A 70 -12.62 3.83 -11.49
C THR A 70 -11.91 2.91 -12.47
N GLU A 71 -11.69 1.67 -12.07
CA GLU A 71 -11.05 0.65 -12.88
C GLU A 71 -12.05 -0.49 -13.11
N ARG A 72 -12.28 -0.88 -14.36
CA ARG A 72 -13.20 -1.96 -14.70
C ARG A 72 -12.43 -3.11 -15.35
N THR A 73 -12.66 -4.30 -14.83
CA THR A 73 -12.26 -5.59 -15.41
C THR A 73 -13.49 -6.29 -15.97
N GLU A 74 -13.34 -7.46 -16.58
CA GLU A 74 -14.47 -8.23 -17.13
C GLU A 74 -15.51 -8.64 -16.06
N ALA A 75 -15.08 -8.81 -14.80
CA ALA A 75 -15.93 -9.34 -13.72
C ALA A 75 -16.17 -8.35 -12.56
N THR A 76 -15.35 -7.31 -12.43
CA THR A 76 -15.41 -6.40 -11.28
C THR A 76 -15.09 -4.97 -11.64
N ILE A 77 -15.56 -4.06 -10.81
CA ILE A 77 -15.33 -2.62 -10.88
C ILE A 77 -14.72 -2.20 -9.55
N ARG A 78 -13.55 -1.53 -9.60
CA ARG A 78 -12.92 -0.94 -8.43
C ARG A 78 -13.10 0.57 -8.46
N PHE A 79 -13.61 1.12 -7.37
CA PHE A 79 -13.67 2.56 -7.12
C PHE A 79 -12.64 2.92 -6.05
N ASP A 80 -11.77 3.86 -6.36
CA ASP A 80 -10.76 4.35 -5.42
C ASP A 80 -11.12 5.77 -4.94
N TYR A 81 -11.21 5.92 -3.64
CA TYR A 81 -11.60 7.16 -2.94
C TYR A 81 -10.43 7.67 -2.12
N LEU A 82 -10.11 8.97 -2.22
CA LEU A 82 -9.12 9.60 -1.37
C LEU A 82 -9.81 10.23 -0.16
N ILE A 83 -9.59 9.68 1.02
CA ILE A 83 -10.22 10.13 2.27
C ILE A 83 -9.18 10.70 3.25
N PRO A 84 -9.58 11.53 4.23
CA PRO A 84 -8.69 11.95 5.31
C PRO A 84 -8.13 10.74 6.07
N ASN A 85 -6.88 10.85 6.54
CA ASN A 85 -6.23 9.79 7.29
C ASN A 85 -7.01 9.42 8.56
N GLN A 86 -7.03 8.12 8.87
CA GLN A 86 -7.72 7.54 10.02
C GLN A 86 -6.68 6.81 10.87
N SER A 87 -6.47 7.28 12.12
CA SER A 87 -5.50 6.68 13.05
C SER A 87 -6.10 5.59 13.94
N GLU A 88 -7.42 5.49 13.97
CA GLU A 88 -8.18 4.51 14.75
C GLU A 88 -9.16 3.78 13.84
N ARG A 89 -9.77 2.71 14.35
CA ARG A 89 -10.82 1.97 13.63
C ARG A 89 -11.98 2.93 13.32
N PHE A 90 -12.45 2.91 12.07
CA PHE A 90 -13.46 3.85 11.58
C PHE A 90 -14.57 3.16 10.78
N GLU A 91 -15.75 3.78 10.75
CA GLU A 91 -16.85 3.32 9.90
C GLU A 91 -16.82 4.04 8.55
N ALA A 92 -17.02 3.28 7.48
CA ALA A 92 -17.24 3.79 6.14
C ALA A 92 -18.57 3.27 5.60
N LEU A 93 -19.33 4.19 5.00
CA LEU A 93 -20.56 3.89 4.28
C LEU A 93 -20.33 4.13 2.80
N TRP A 94 -20.52 3.11 1.98
CA TRP A 94 -20.55 3.26 0.53
C TRP A 94 -22.01 3.34 0.07
N PHE A 95 -22.35 4.43 -0.60
CA PHE A 95 -23.71 4.82 -0.95
C PHE A 95 -23.87 4.92 -2.47
N VAL A 96 -24.97 4.40 -2.99
CA VAL A 96 -25.34 4.51 -4.41
C VAL A 96 -26.75 5.08 -4.49
N ALA A 97 -26.92 6.14 -5.29
CA ALA A 97 -28.21 6.78 -5.50
C ALA A 97 -28.95 6.10 -6.67
N GLU A 98 -29.62 4.97 -6.40
CA GLU A 98 -30.46 4.34 -7.42
C GLU A 98 -31.82 5.02 -7.53
N PRO A 99 -32.48 4.98 -8.71
CA PRO A 99 -33.75 5.67 -8.94
C PRO A 99 -34.88 5.25 -7.99
N ASP A 100 -34.97 3.96 -7.70
CA ASP A 100 -36.08 3.40 -6.91
C ASP A 100 -35.79 3.42 -5.41
N GLN A 101 -34.56 3.10 -5.01
CA GLN A 101 -34.14 3.14 -3.62
C GLN A 101 -32.62 3.34 -3.53
N PRO A 102 -32.13 4.20 -2.62
CA PRO A 102 -30.71 4.26 -2.39
C PRO A 102 -30.20 2.95 -1.79
N VAL A 103 -28.95 2.62 -2.06
CA VAL A 103 -28.30 1.42 -1.51
C VAL A 103 -27.09 1.85 -0.69
N ARG A 104 -26.89 1.19 0.45
CA ARG A 104 -25.82 1.49 1.40
C ARG A 104 -25.12 0.23 1.83
N TYR A 105 -23.80 0.24 1.78
CA TYR A 105 -22.94 -0.78 2.36
C TYR A 105 -22.16 -0.18 3.51
N ARG A 106 -22.21 -0.81 4.69
CA ARG A 106 -21.47 -0.37 5.87
C ARG A 106 -20.32 -1.34 6.15
N VAL A 107 -19.16 -0.79 6.47
CA VAL A 107 -18.01 -1.55 6.96
C VAL A 107 -17.31 -0.79 8.08
N ALA A 108 -16.75 -1.52 9.05
CA ALA A 108 -15.80 -0.99 10.01
C ALA A 108 -14.40 -1.45 9.61
N LEU A 109 -13.48 -0.51 9.42
CA LEU A 109 -12.14 -0.73 8.90
C LEU A 109 -11.10 -0.38 9.97
N ASP A 110 -10.07 -1.19 10.07
CA ASP A 110 -8.87 -0.85 10.85
C ASP A 110 -8.01 0.15 10.06
N PRO A 111 -7.26 1.01 10.75
CA PRO A 111 -6.34 1.92 10.09
C PRO A 111 -5.25 1.14 9.35
N PRO A 112 -4.82 1.59 8.16
CA PRO A 112 -3.74 0.94 7.43
C PRO A 112 -2.43 0.86 8.24
N PRO A 113 -1.62 -0.21 8.06
CA PRO A 113 -0.40 -0.39 8.82
C PRO A 113 0.62 0.71 8.52
N ALA A 114 1.42 1.07 9.54
CA ALA A 114 2.61 1.88 9.34
C ALA A 114 3.61 1.18 8.41
N ARG A 115 4.48 1.97 7.76
CA ARG A 115 5.45 1.50 6.76
C ARG A 115 6.31 0.32 7.26
N ASP A 116 6.91 0.46 8.43
CA ASP A 116 7.77 -0.58 9.01
C ASP A 116 7.00 -1.87 9.32
N THR A 117 5.75 -1.75 9.78
CA THR A 117 4.89 -2.90 10.07
C THR A 117 4.54 -3.64 8.77
N PHE A 118 4.18 -2.90 7.72
CA PHE A 118 3.87 -3.48 6.42
C PHE A 118 5.08 -4.16 5.78
N LEU A 119 6.23 -3.48 5.74
CA LEU A 119 7.46 -4.03 5.15
C LEU A 119 7.94 -5.28 5.88
N ARG A 120 7.69 -5.40 7.19
CA ARG A 120 8.07 -6.59 7.95
C ARG A 120 7.41 -7.87 7.45
N THR A 121 6.22 -7.75 6.86
CA THR A 121 5.48 -8.88 6.28
C THR A 121 5.59 -8.94 4.76
N ALA A 122 5.77 -7.80 4.09
CA ALA A 122 5.76 -7.70 2.63
C ALA A 122 7.14 -7.84 1.99
N LEU A 123 8.22 -7.54 2.71
CA LEU A 123 9.59 -7.55 2.19
C LEU A 123 10.42 -8.64 2.87
N GLN A 124 11.12 -9.44 2.07
CA GLN A 124 12.17 -10.34 2.55
C GLN A 124 13.51 -9.91 1.96
N VAL A 125 14.57 -10.02 2.76
CA VAL A 125 15.95 -9.77 2.35
C VAL A 125 16.71 -11.10 2.35
N GLU A 126 17.33 -11.42 1.24
CA GLU A 126 18.00 -12.68 0.93
C GLU A 126 19.45 -12.40 0.46
N ASP A 127 20.32 -13.42 0.54
CA ASP A 127 21.66 -13.44 -0.05
C ASP A 127 22.56 -12.22 0.24
N LEU A 128 22.45 -11.63 1.45
CA LEU A 128 23.26 -10.49 1.83
C LEU A 128 24.75 -10.88 1.88
N SER A 129 25.55 -10.18 1.10
CA SER A 129 27.00 -10.31 1.04
C SER A 129 27.67 -8.94 0.99
N VAL A 130 28.88 -8.87 1.53
CA VAL A 130 29.63 -7.60 1.63
C VAL A 130 31.02 -7.83 1.07
N SER A 131 31.41 -6.99 0.10
CA SER A 131 32.72 -7.00 -0.52
C SER A 131 33.41 -5.66 -0.28
N PRO A 132 34.46 -5.60 0.57
CA PRO A 132 35.20 -4.37 0.78
C PRO A 132 36.03 -4.02 -0.47
N SER A 133 36.13 -2.72 -0.75
CA SER A 133 37.00 -2.11 -1.76
C SER A 133 38.05 -1.22 -1.08
N GLN A 134 38.88 -0.50 -1.84
CA GLN A 134 39.89 0.41 -1.27
C GLN A 134 39.29 1.59 -0.49
N GLN A 135 38.06 2.02 -0.81
CA GLN A 135 37.43 3.23 -0.23
C GLN A 135 35.98 3.02 0.20
N THR A 136 35.32 1.98 -0.30
CA THR A 136 33.90 1.68 -0.06
C THR A 136 33.73 0.22 0.32
N MET A 137 32.56 -0.16 0.79
CA MET A 137 32.11 -1.55 0.76
C MET A 137 30.89 -1.66 -0.15
N SER A 138 30.91 -2.65 -1.04
CA SER A 138 29.76 -3.00 -1.86
C SER A 138 28.95 -4.05 -1.11
N VAL A 139 27.69 -3.73 -0.81
CA VAL A 139 26.73 -4.67 -0.22
C VAL A 139 25.82 -5.15 -1.33
N GLN A 140 25.88 -6.45 -1.62
CA GLN A 140 24.98 -7.11 -2.55
C GLN A 140 23.93 -7.89 -1.78
N LEU A 141 22.67 -7.76 -2.17
CA LEU A 141 21.56 -8.48 -1.56
C LEU A 141 20.43 -8.66 -2.56
N THR A 142 19.56 -9.62 -2.28
CA THR A 142 18.31 -9.80 -3.02
C THR A 142 17.16 -9.36 -2.14
N ILE A 143 16.30 -8.48 -2.67
CA ILE A 143 15.01 -8.19 -2.05
C ILE A 143 13.92 -9.01 -2.74
N HIS A 144 12.96 -9.48 -1.95
CA HIS A 144 11.88 -10.33 -2.40
C HIS A 144 10.54 -9.80 -1.92
N ASN A 145 9.61 -9.57 -2.84
CA ASN A 145 8.26 -9.15 -2.53
C ASN A 145 7.36 -10.33 -2.16
N MET A 146 7.04 -10.44 -0.87
CA MET A 146 6.14 -11.45 -0.30
C MET A 146 4.66 -11.05 -0.35
N ALA A 147 4.34 -9.82 -0.76
CA ALA A 147 2.96 -9.37 -0.88
C ALA A 147 2.29 -9.90 -2.16
N SER A 148 0.96 -10.00 -2.12
CA SER A 148 0.14 -10.35 -3.29
C SER A 148 -0.06 -9.19 -4.27
N ALA A 149 0.51 -8.02 -3.98
CA ALA A 149 0.41 -6.80 -4.78
C ALA A 149 1.80 -6.22 -5.05
N PRO A 150 1.95 -5.36 -6.08
CA PRO A 150 3.22 -4.69 -6.34
C PRO A 150 3.72 -3.90 -5.12
N LEU A 151 4.98 -4.10 -4.75
CA LEU A 151 5.61 -3.46 -3.60
C LEU A 151 6.58 -2.37 -4.06
N ALA A 152 6.21 -1.10 -3.86
CA ALA A 152 7.15 -0.01 -4.02
C ALA A 152 8.10 0.00 -2.81
N VAL A 153 9.42 -0.08 -3.04
CA VAL A 153 10.45 0.13 -2.01
C VAL A 153 11.18 1.41 -2.38
N VAL A 154 11.26 2.35 -1.44
CA VAL A 154 11.74 3.72 -1.70
C VAL A 154 13.09 3.97 -1.04
N PRO A 155 13.87 4.99 -1.48
CA PRO A 155 15.17 5.28 -0.89
C PRO A 155 15.14 5.50 0.63
N SER A 156 14.07 6.09 1.17
CA SER A 156 13.90 6.29 2.61
C SER A 156 13.76 5.00 3.42
N ASP A 157 13.51 3.86 2.76
CA ASP A 157 13.52 2.55 3.40
C ASP A 157 14.96 2.08 3.66
N PHE A 158 16.00 2.73 3.08
CA PHE A 158 17.39 2.34 3.25
C PHE A 158 18.19 3.40 3.98
N SER A 159 18.86 3.00 5.06
CA SER A 159 19.81 3.89 5.72
C SER A 159 21.00 3.13 6.28
N PHE A 160 22.14 3.82 6.34
CA PHE A 160 23.34 3.31 6.96
C PHE A 160 23.73 4.22 8.11
N GLN A 161 23.88 3.66 9.30
CA GLN A 161 24.21 4.39 10.51
C GLN A 161 25.58 3.96 11.04
N THR A 162 26.52 4.89 11.09
CA THR A 162 27.81 4.71 11.76
C THR A 162 27.74 5.26 13.19
N GLN A 163 28.87 5.29 13.90
CA GLN A 163 28.93 5.94 15.21
C GLN A 163 28.71 7.45 15.16
N THR A 164 29.04 8.08 14.02
CA THR A 164 29.08 9.53 13.88
C THR A 164 27.89 10.09 13.13
N GLU A 165 27.26 9.32 12.25
CA GLU A 165 26.18 9.82 11.40
C GLU A 165 25.23 8.73 10.91
N ARG A 166 24.03 9.16 10.50
CA ARG A 166 23.09 8.36 9.72
C ARG A 166 23.00 8.98 8.33
N ARG A 167 23.09 8.14 7.30
CA ARG A 167 22.94 8.54 5.90
C ARG A 167 21.89 7.69 5.21
N ASP A 168 21.15 8.29 4.29
CA ASP A 168 20.27 7.55 3.39
C ASP A 168 21.13 6.86 2.33
N VAL A 169 20.73 5.65 1.95
CA VAL A 169 21.46 4.85 0.97
C VAL A 169 20.72 4.90 -0.35
N ALA A 170 21.42 5.34 -1.40
CA ALA A 170 20.84 5.37 -2.73
C ALA A 170 20.62 3.94 -3.25
N ALA A 171 19.40 3.65 -3.71
CA ALA A 171 19.03 2.38 -4.33
C ALA A 171 18.34 2.63 -5.68
N PRO A 172 19.08 3.08 -6.72
CA PRO A 172 18.50 3.52 -7.99
C PRO A 172 17.74 2.41 -8.74
N MET A 173 18.04 1.14 -8.47
CA MET A 173 17.35 -0.01 -9.05
C MET A 173 15.92 -0.23 -8.54
N LEU A 174 15.47 0.58 -7.57
CA LEU A 174 14.16 0.47 -6.92
C LEU A 174 13.17 1.54 -7.36
N GLN A 175 13.43 2.19 -8.49
CA GLN A 175 12.48 3.17 -9.07
C GLN A 175 11.15 2.55 -9.50
N GLN A 176 11.14 1.25 -9.81
CA GLN A 176 9.94 0.51 -10.16
C GLN A 176 9.53 -0.39 -9.00
N PRO A 177 8.22 -0.46 -8.66
CA PRO A 177 7.71 -1.46 -7.72
C PRO A 177 8.14 -2.88 -8.11
N LEU A 178 8.30 -3.73 -7.10
CA LEU A 178 8.51 -5.16 -7.29
C LEU A 178 7.16 -5.81 -7.55
N ALA A 179 7.02 -6.61 -8.61
CA ALA A 179 5.84 -7.43 -8.82
C ALA A 179 5.67 -8.46 -7.67
N PRO A 180 4.48 -9.03 -7.47
CA PRO A 180 4.29 -10.12 -6.51
C PRO A 180 5.27 -11.28 -6.76
N ASP A 181 5.92 -11.81 -5.70
CA ASP A 181 6.95 -12.87 -5.74
C ASP A 181 8.22 -12.51 -6.56
N GLU A 182 8.36 -11.24 -6.98
CA GLU A 182 9.57 -10.79 -7.66
C GLU A 182 10.75 -10.77 -6.68
N ARG A 183 11.88 -11.30 -7.15
CA ARG A 183 13.20 -11.17 -6.52
C ARG A 183 14.07 -10.24 -7.34
N ARG A 184 14.65 -9.23 -6.70
CA ARG A 184 15.52 -8.24 -7.35
C ARG A 184 16.83 -8.14 -6.59
N ALA A 185 17.93 -8.47 -7.26
CA ALA A 185 19.26 -8.21 -6.76
C ALA A 185 19.55 -6.71 -6.80
N ILE A 186 20.07 -6.17 -5.71
CA ILE A 186 20.52 -4.78 -5.60
C ILE A 186 21.95 -4.72 -5.06
N SER A 187 22.67 -3.69 -5.49
CA SER A 187 23.99 -3.35 -4.98
C SER A 187 23.92 -1.98 -4.33
N LEU A 188 24.43 -1.89 -3.11
CA LEU A 188 24.52 -0.65 -2.34
C LEU A 188 25.99 -0.33 -2.12
N ASP A 189 26.38 0.90 -2.43
CA ASP A 189 27.73 1.39 -2.15
C ASP A 189 27.72 2.16 -0.82
N LEU A 190 28.45 1.63 0.15
CA LEU A 190 28.57 2.19 1.49
C LEU A 190 30.01 2.66 1.73
N PRO A 191 30.24 3.63 2.64
CA PRO A 191 31.58 3.96 3.09
C PRO A 191 32.27 2.72 3.69
N LEU A 192 33.59 2.65 3.63
CA LEU A 192 34.36 1.61 4.30
C LEU A 192 34.44 1.89 5.82
N GLU A 193 33.32 1.77 6.52
CA GLU A 193 33.16 2.02 7.95
C GLU A 193 32.27 0.95 8.61
N SER A 194 32.52 0.64 9.89
CA SER A 194 31.59 -0.21 10.64
C SER A 194 30.31 0.54 10.98
N GLY A 195 29.16 -0.11 10.87
CA GLY A 195 27.86 0.52 11.09
C GLY A 195 26.69 -0.45 10.99
N VAL A 196 25.48 0.09 11.04
CA VAL A 196 24.23 -0.66 10.90
C VAL A 196 23.58 -0.27 9.57
N LEU A 197 23.43 -1.25 8.68
CA LEU A 197 22.58 -1.12 7.50
C LEU A 197 21.14 -1.46 7.89
N GLN A 198 20.25 -0.50 7.70
CA GLN A 198 18.81 -0.67 7.88
C GLN A 198 18.13 -0.73 6.51
N ILE A 199 17.29 -1.75 6.31
CA ILE A 199 16.46 -1.98 5.12
C ILE A 199 15.03 -2.18 5.61
N GLY A 200 14.19 -1.15 5.50
CA GLY A 200 12.90 -1.05 6.16
C GLY A 200 13.03 -1.40 7.65
N PRO A 201 12.38 -2.49 8.12
CA PRO A 201 12.45 -2.95 9.50
C PRO A 201 13.66 -3.83 9.84
N PHE A 202 14.48 -4.23 8.85
CA PHE A 202 15.60 -5.15 9.02
C PHE A 202 16.89 -4.38 9.34
N ARG A 203 17.72 -4.95 10.23
CA ARG A 203 18.97 -4.34 10.69
C ARG A 203 20.11 -5.33 10.55
N TYR A 204 21.20 -4.90 9.93
CA TYR A 204 22.40 -5.69 9.69
C TYR A 204 23.63 -4.95 10.21
N GLU A 205 24.36 -5.56 11.13
CA GLU A 205 25.62 -5.02 11.63
C GLU A 205 26.74 -5.36 10.65
N LEU A 206 27.38 -4.31 10.11
CA LEU A 206 28.51 -4.42 9.20
C LEU A 206 29.77 -4.03 9.96
N ALA A 207 30.78 -4.92 9.95
CA ALA A 207 32.05 -4.70 10.63
C ALA A 207 33.20 -4.75 9.63
N VAL A 208 33.97 -3.66 9.55
CA VAL A 208 35.24 -3.64 8.79
C VAL A 208 36.34 -4.16 9.69
N ARG A 209 36.92 -5.32 9.34
CA ARG A 209 38.12 -5.84 10.00
C ARG A 209 39.33 -5.16 9.37
N ARG A 210 40.10 -4.45 10.20
CA ARG A 210 41.41 -3.90 9.85
C ARG A 210 42.48 -4.96 9.97
#